data_AF-A0A2T7PFQ8-F1
#
_entry.id   AF-A0A2T7PFQ8-F1
#
_cell.length_a   1.000
_cell.length_b   1.000
_cell.length_c   1.000
_cell.angle_alpha   90.00
_cell.angle_beta   90.00
_cell.angle_gamma   90.00
#
_symmetry.space_group_name_H-M   'P 1'
#
loop_
_entity.id
_entity.type
_entity.pdbx_description
1 polymer ?
#
loop_
_entity_poly.entity_id
_entity_poly.type
_entity_poly.pdbx_seq_one_letter_code
_entity_poly.pdbx_strand_id
1 'polypeptide(L)'
;MTIKFKPNRTVAIKTGQPVELSVVATSDPCCPHQFAWQLNGTNLTETQLQQPPFSYSVYGESARLRIDANTTDDVLKALGTYRCIVYHHVYEDPLMVDVIVHLEHVSPEAEPVQQAAFNLWWLGIVFGILVLIIVGVVIFLMVHYNFPRQAYFRKDYLSLALRPIE
;
A
#
# COMPACT_ATOMS: atom_id res chain seq x y z
N MET A 1 -27.59 -29.69 -7.46
CA MET A 1 -27.69 -28.21 -7.40
C MET A 1 -26.43 -27.61 -7.98
N THR A 2 -26.52 -26.43 -8.62
CA THR A 2 -25.38 -25.73 -9.22
C THR A 2 -25.56 -24.22 -9.14
N ILE A 3 -24.51 -23.47 -8.77
CA ILE A 3 -24.50 -22.00 -8.82
C ILE A 3 -24.32 -21.53 -10.27
N LYS A 4 -25.25 -20.71 -10.77
CA LYS A 4 -25.19 -20.10 -12.10
C LYS A 4 -24.56 -18.71 -12.08
N PHE A 5 -24.84 -17.95 -11.03
CA PHE A 5 -24.29 -16.61 -10.84
C PHE A 5 -23.93 -16.38 -9.39
N LYS A 6 -22.80 -15.71 -9.19
CA LYS A 6 -22.32 -15.23 -7.91
C LYS A 6 -21.91 -13.76 -8.05
N PRO A 7 -22.09 -12.94 -7.00
CA PRO A 7 -21.64 -11.57 -7.03
C PRO A 7 -20.11 -11.51 -6.96
N ASN A 8 -19.54 -10.31 -7.12
CA ASN A 8 -18.10 -10.11 -6.93
C ASN A 8 -17.67 -10.54 -5.53
N ARG A 9 -16.49 -11.17 -5.45
CA ARG A 9 -15.95 -11.69 -4.18
C ARG A 9 -15.73 -10.57 -3.15
N THR A 10 -15.45 -9.37 -3.61
CA THR A 10 -15.25 -8.18 -2.79
C THR A 10 -16.14 -7.07 -3.32
N VAL A 11 -16.88 -6.43 -2.42
CA VAL A 11 -17.76 -5.33 -2.76
C VAL A 11 -17.50 -4.17 -1.81
N ALA A 12 -17.34 -2.97 -2.38
CA ALA A 12 -17.17 -1.75 -1.63
C ALA A 12 -18.55 -1.15 -1.30
N ILE A 13 -18.74 -0.65 -0.08
CA ILE A 13 -19.96 0.05 0.35
C ILE A 13 -19.64 1.46 0.84
N LYS A 14 -20.54 2.40 0.53
CA LYS A 14 -20.47 3.81 0.94
C LYS A 14 -21.84 4.30 1.36
N THR A 15 -21.87 5.26 2.28
CA THR A 15 -23.11 5.90 2.75
C THR A 15 -23.92 6.46 1.59
N GLY A 16 -25.20 6.13 1.53
CA GLY A 16 -26.14 6.56 0.48
C GLY A 16 -25.96 5.86 -0.86
N GLN A 17 -25.05 4.88 -0.97
CA GLN A 17 -24.87 4.06 -2.17
C GLN A 17 -25.28 2.61 -1.87
N PRO A 18 -26.45 2.19 -2.35
CA PRO A 18 -26.94 0.84 -2.10
C PRO A 18 -26.15 -0.19 -2.90
N VAL A 19 -25.89 -1.32 -2.26
CA VAL A 19 -25.19 -2.46 -2.83
C VAL A 19 -26.15 -3.64 -2.94
N GLU A 20 -26.05 -4.42 -4.01
CA GLU A 20 -26.85 -5.64 -4.18
C GLU A 20 -25.94 -6.87 -4.32
N LEU A 21 -26.19 -7.86 -3.47
CA LEU A 21 -25.59 -9.18 -3.51
C LEU A 21 -26.62 -10.16 -4.06
N SER A 22 -26.40 -10.64 -5.29
CA SER A 22 -27.30 -11.56 -5.96
C SER A 22 -26.62 -12.91 -6.20
N VAL A 23 -27.27 -13.99 -5.76
CA VAL A 23 -26.85 -15.37 -6.01
C VAL A 23 -27.95 -16.06 -6.80
N VAL A 24 -27.57 -16.70 -7.91
CA VAL A 24 -28.51 -17.51 -8.71
C VAL A 24 -28.03 -18.94 -8.69
N ALA A 25 -28.91 -19.84 -8.31
CA ALA A 25 -28.65 -21.27 -8.27
C ALA A 25 -29.75 -22.04 -8.99
N THR A 26 -29.39 -23.20 -9.51
CA THR A 26 -30.31 -24.11 -10.21
C THR A 26 -30.30 -25.44 -9.48
N SER A 27 -31.46 -26.08 -9.43
CA SER A 27 -31.63 -27.41 -8.86
C SER A 27 -32.60 -28.20 -9.72
N ASP A 28 -32.71 -29.51 -9.48
CA ASP A 28 -33.70 -30.31 -10.16
C ASP A 28 -35.12 -29.79 -9.84
N PRO A 29 -36.06 -29.75 -10.82
CA PRO A 29 -37.39 -29.19 -10.60
C PRO A 29 -38.19 -29.87 -9.49
N CYS A 30 -37.91 -31.15 -9.21
CA CYS A 30 -38.54 -31.90 -8.13
C CYS A 30 -37.99 -31.57 -6.73
N CYS A 31 -36.88 -30.83 -6.65
CA CYS A 31 -36.13 -30.55 -5.43
C CYS A 31 -35.64 -29.09 -5.45
N PRO A 32 -36.55 -28.11 -5.29
CA PRO A 32 -36.21 -26.68 -5.34
C PRO A 32 -35.33 -26.30 -4.15
N HIS A 33 -34.21 -25.64 -4.42
CA HIS A 33 -33.29 -25.19 -3.40
C HIS A 33 -33.83 -24.03 -2.56
N GLN A 34 -33.22 -23.85 -1.39
CA GLN A 34 -33.46 -22.75 -0.46
C GLN A 34 -32.16 -21.97 -0.25
N PHE A 35 -32.31 -20.77 0.28
CA PHE A 35 -31.21 -19.85 0.55
C PHE A 35 -31.19 -19.46 2.02
N ALA A 36 -30.00 -19.38 2.59
CA ALA A 36 -29.75 -18.77 3.89
C ALA A 36 -28.55 -17.83 3.78
N TRP A 37 -28.52 -16.81 4.63
CA TRP A 37 -27.41 -15.86 4.69
C TRP A 37 -26.76 -15.89 6.05
N GLN A 38 -25.44 -15.77 6.05
CA GLN A 38 -24.63 -15.54 7.23
C GLN A 38 -23.88 -14.23 7.09
N LEU A 39 -23.68 -13.54 8.21
CA LEU A 39 -22.77 -12.40 8.35
C LEU A 39 -21.74 -12.73 9.42
N ASN A 40 -20.45 -12.69 9.06
CA ASN A 40 -19.33 -13.00 9.95
C ASN A 40 -19.50 -14.35 10.68
N GLY A 41 -20.01 -15.36 9.97
CA GLY A 41 -20.27 -16.70 10.51
C GLY A 41 -21.55 -16.85 11.34
N THR A 42 -22.31 -15.77 11.55
CA THR A 42 -23.60 -15.81 12.26
C THR A 42 -24.74 -15.89 11.26
N ASN A 43 -25.68 -16.84 11.44
CA ASN A 43 -26.88 -16.93 10.63
C ASN A 43 -27.75 -15.67 10.81
N LEU A 44 -28.14 -15.05 9.70
CA LEU A 44 -29.11 -13.97 9.69
C LEU A 44 -30.52 -14.57 9.65
N THR A 45 -31.38 -14.10 10.56
CA THR A 45 -32.80 -14.47 10.54
C THR A 45 -33.54 -13.71 9.44
N GLU A 46 -34.70 -14.22 9.04
CA GLU A 46 -35.56 -13.53 8.07
C GLU A 46 -35.92 -12.12 8.53
N THR A 47 -36.20 -11.93 9.82
CA THR A 47 -36.48 -10.61 10.39
C THR A 47 -35.29 -9.66 10.26
N GLN A 48 -34.06 -10.12 10.52
CA GLN A 48 -32.85 -9.31 10.36
C GLN A 48 -32.60 -8.95 8.89
N LEU A 49 -32.90 -9.86 7.97
CA LEU A 49 -32.77 -9.65 6.53
C LEU A 49 -33.79 -8.66 5.95
N GLN A 50 -34.84 -8.32 6.70
CA GLN A 50 -35.87 -7.33 6.33
C GLN A 50 -35.78 -6.02 7.13
N GLN A 51 -34.77 -5.89 8.01
CA GLN A 51 -34.55 -4.69 8.80
C GLN A 51 -33.43 -3.85 8.21
N PRO A 52 -33.54 -2.51 8.22
CA PRO A 52 -32.46 -1.62 7.78
C PRO A 52 -31.12 -1.96 8.45
N PRO A 53 -30.01 -2.01 7.69
CA PRO A 53 -29.89 -1.61 6.27
C PRO A 53 -30.22 -2.71 5.24
N PHE A 54 -30.72 -3.86 5.67
CA PHE A 54 -30.94 -5.01 4.78
C PHE A 54 -32.34 -5.03 4.18
N SER A 55 -32.43 -5.48 2.94
CA SER A 55 -33.66 -5.88 2.29
C SER A 55 -33.40 -7.14 1.46
N TYR A 56 -34.13 -8.21 1.77
CA TYR A 56 -33.92 -9.50 1.17
C TYR A 56 -35.13 -9.97 0.38
N SER A 57 -34.90 -10.55 -0.78
CA SER A 57 -35.94 -11.12 -1.62
C SER A 57 -35.45 -12.35 -2.36
N VAL A 58 -36.36 -13.29 -2.61
CA VAL A 58 -36.11 -14.47 -3.45
C VAL A 58 -37.13 -14.47 -4.57
N TYR A 59 -36.64 -14.56 -5.81
CA TYR A 59 -37.45 -14.63 -7.02
C TYR A 59 -37.04 -15.86 -7.82
N GLY A 60 -37.80 -16.94 -7.67
CA GLY A 60 -37.50 -18.23 -8.29
C GLY A 60 -36.14 -18.76 -7.85
N GLU A 61 -35.20 -18.79 -8.78
CA GLU A 61 -33.83 -19.29 -8.61
C GLU A 61 -32.82 -18.23 -8.12
N SER A 62 -33.27 -16.99 -7.90
CA SER A 62 -32.41 -15.87 -7.53
C SER A 62 -32.71 -15.38 -6.11
N ALA A 63 -31.67 -15.34 -5.28
CA ALA A 63 -31.69 -14.69 -3.97
C ALA A 63 -30.96 -13.35 -4.07
N ARG A 64 -31.63 -12.26 -3.68
CA ARG A 64 -31.09 -10.89 -3.73
C ARG A 64 -31.11 -10.29 -2.33
N LEU A 65 -29.93 -9.98 -1.83
CA LEU A 65 -29.71 -9.21 -0.61
C LEU A 65 -29.24 -7.82 -0.98
N ARG A 66 -30.11 -6.82 -0.78
CA ARG A 66 -29.79 -5.42 -0.94
C ARG A 66 -29.37 -4.82 0.40
N ILE A 67 -28.32 -4.02 0.38
CA ILE A 67 -27.78 -3.30 1.52
C ILE A 67 -27.92 -1.82 1.21
N ASP A 68 -28.85 -1.15 1.88
CA ASP A 68 -29.17 0.27 1.75
C ASP A 68 -28.72 1.01 3.01
N ALA A 69 -27.42 1.35 3.05
CA ALA A 69 -26.81 1.99 4.21
C ALA A 69 -26.86 3.52 4.07
N ASN A 70 -27.79 4.15 4.79
CA ASN A 70 -28.00 5.60 4.73
C ASN A 70 -27.24 6.38 5.81
N THR A 71 -26.81 5.71 6.88
CA THR A 71 -26.01 6.30 7.95
C THR A 71 -24.66 5.60 8.09
N THR A 72 -23.70 6.24 8.76
CA THR A 72 -22.39 5.62 9.07
C THR A 72 -22.55 4.37 9.92
N ASP A 73 -23.50 4.36 10.86
CA ASP A 73 -23.78 3.19 11.70
C ASP A 73 -24.33 2.02 10.88
N ASP A 74 -25.15 2.30 9.88
CA ASP A 74 -25.65 1.28 8.95
C ASP A 74 -24.52 0.67 8.13
N VAL A 75 -23.60 1.52 7.65
CA VAL A 75 -22.41 1.05 6.92
C VAL A 75 -21.61 0.12 7.84
N LEU A 76 -21.30 0.54 9.06
CA LEU A 76 -20.54 -0.27 10.02
C LEU A 76 -21.21 -1.62 10.34
N LYS A 77 -22.54 -1.64 10.48
CA LYS A 77 -23.32 -2.89 10.68
C LYS A 77 -23.28 -3.81 9.47
N ALA A 78 -23.15 -3.27 8.26
CA ALA A 78 -23.12 -4.01 7.02
C ALA A 78 -21.71 -4.47 6.60
N LEU A 79 -20.66 -4.10 7.33
CA LEU A 79 -19.30 -4.56 7.04
C LEU A 79 -19.10 -6.01 7.49
N GLY A 80 -18.42 -6.79 6.66
CA GLY A 80 -18.03 -8.15 7.02
C GLY A 80 -18.06 -9.13 5.87
N THR A 81 -17.94 -10.40 6.23
CA THR A 81 -18.02 -11.51 5.28
C THR A 81 -19.44 -12.07 5.28
N TYR A 82 -20.10 -11.92 4.14
CA TYR A 82 -21.39 -12.54 3.86
C TYR A 82 -21.18 -13.90 3.24
N ARG A 83 -21.95 -14.89 3.68
CA ARG A 83 -22.01 -16.20 3.07
C ARG A 83 -23.45 -16.52 2.71
N CYS A 84 -23.71 -16.74 1.43
CA CYS A 84 -24.96 -17.30 0.96
C CYS A 84 -24.82 -18.82 0.93
N ILE A 85 -25.72 -19.52 1.62
CA ILE A 85 -25.80 -20.98 1.67
C ILE A 85 -26.99 -21.39 0.84
N VAL A 86 -26.75 -22.14 -0.23
CA VAL A 86 -27.76 -22.74 -1.08
C VAL A 86 -27.90 -24.21 -0.69
N TYR A 87 -29.06 -24.61 -0.22
CA TYR A 87 -29.26 -25.93 0.36
C TYR A 87 -30.63 -26.51 0.03
N HIS A 88 -30.74 -27.82 0.12
CA HIS A 88 -32.03 -28.53 0.12
C HIS A 88 -31.84 -29.89 0.77
N HIS A 89 -32.86 -30.35 1.51
CA HIS A 89 -32.78 -31.54 2.36
C HIS A 89 -32.41 -32.85 1.64
N VAL A 90 -32.62 -32.93 0.32
CA VAL A 90 -32.28 -34.11 -0.51
C VAL A 90 -30.80 -34.17 -0.90
N TYR A 91 -30.11 -33.03 -0.96
CA TYR A 91 -28.68 -33.01 -1.33
C TYR A 91 -27.85 -33.02 -0.07
N GLU A 92 -26.83 -33.87 -0.01
CA GLU A 92 -25.95 -33.99 1.16
C GLU A 92 -25.12 -32.72 1.39
N ASP A 93 -24.64 -32.09 0.31
CA ASP A 93 -23.74 -30.95 0.39
C ASP A 93 -24.42 -29.62 -0.01
N PRO A 94 -24.46 -28.61 0.89
CA PRO A 94 -24.88 -27.27 0.53
C PRO A 94 -23.79 -26.52 -0.24
N LEU A 95 -24.19 -25.66 -1.16
CA LEU A 95 -23.27 -24.79 -1.89
C LEU A 95 -23.11 -23.46 -1.15
N MET A 96 -21.88 -22.98 -1.00
CA MET A 96 -21.58 -21.75 -0.26
C MET A 96 -20.95 -20.70 -1.18
N VAL A 97 -21.41 -19.46 -1.08
CA VAL A 97 -20.89 -18.30 -1.82
C VAL A 97 -20.49 -17.21 -0.84
N ASP A 98 -19.19 -16.94 -0.77
CA ASP A 98 -18.60 -15.96 0.14
C ASP A 98 -18.35 -14.61 -0.56
N VAL A 99 -18.73 -13.54 0.11
CA VAL A 99 -18.62 -12.15 -0.34
C VAL A 99 -18.11 -11.28 0.79
N ILE A 100 -17.08 -10.48 0.54
CA ILE A 100 -16.51 -9.57 1.52
C ILE A 100 -17.02 -8.16 1.22
N VAL A 101 -17.82 -7.61 2.12
CA VAL A 101 -18.27 -6.22 2.07
C VAL A 101 -17.30 -5.39 2.91
N HIS A 102 -16.63 -4.45 2.27
CA HIS A 102 -15.67 -3.54 2.90
C HIS A 102 -16.06 -2.09 2.63
N LEU A 103 -15.62 -1.19 3.51
CA LEU A 103 -15.82 0.23 3.29
C LEU A 103 -15.12 0.62 1.98
N GLU A 104 -15.84 1.29 1.09
CA GLU A 104 -15.20 1.95 -0.04
C GLU A 104 -14.17 2.90 0.56
N HIS A 105 -12.89 2.62 0.34
CA HIS A 105 -11.87 3.63 0.58
C HIS A 105 -12.28 4.79 -0.32
N VAL A 106 -12.92 5.79 0.26
CA VAL A 106 -12.75 7.14 -0.21
C VAL A 106 -11.25 7.31 -0.10
N SER A 107 -10.54 7.10 -1.22
CA SER A 107 -9.18 7.57 -1.31
C SER A 107 -9.27 8.98 -0.77
N PRO A 108 -8.61 9.35 0.35
CA PRO A 108 -8.27 10.75 0.46
C PRO A 108 -7.60 11.03 -0.88
N GLU A 109 -8.15 12.00 -1.60
CA GLU A 109 -7.52 12.63 -2.75
C GLU A 109 -6.02 12.47 -2.58
N ALA A 110 -5.40 11.62 -3.42
CA ALA A 110 -4.10 11.02 -3.16
C ALA A 110 -3.22 12.05 -2.46
N GLU A 111 -3.10 11.93 -1.13
CA GLU A 111 -2.31 12.90 -0.38
C GLU A 111 -0.96 12.86 -1.08
N PRO A 112 -0.46 14.00 -1.63
CA PRO A 112 0.75 13.97 -2.43
C PRO A 112 1.77 13.32 -1.54
N VAL A 113 2.18 12.10 -1.91
CA VAL A 113 3.04 11.22 -1.12
C VAL A 113 4.14 12.12 -0.63
N GLN A 114 4.12 12.45 0.66
CA GLN A 114 4.81 13.63 1.17
C GLN A 114 6.26 13.42 0.81
N GLN A 115 6.68 14.09 -0.26
CA GLN A 115 7.93 13.79 -0.90
C GLN A 115 8.93 14.23 0.14
N ALA A 116 9.58 13.26 0.79
CA ALA A 116 10.54 13.54 1.83
C ALA A 116 11.55 14.52 1.20
N ALA A 117 11.43 15.80 1.55
CA ALA A 117 12.34 16.81 1.10
C ALA A 117 13.65 16.47 1.78
N PHE A 118 14.51 15.71 1.08
CA PHE A 118 15.82 15.38 1.58
C PHE A 118 16.52 16.72 1.84
N ASN A 119 16.69 17.04 3.11
CA ASN A 119 17.38 18.25 3.53
C ASN A 119 18.88 18.02 3.31
N LEU A 120 19.35 18.30 2.09
CA LEU A 120 20.72 18.07 1.62
C LEU A 120 21.71 19.16 2.07
N TRP A 121 21.43 19.92 3.14
CA TRP A 121 22.35 20.96 3.63
C TRP A 121 23.74 20.40 3.99
N TRP A 122 23.80 19.14 4.45
CA TRP A 122 25.03 18.43 4.77
C TRP A 122 25.91 18.14 3.54
N LEU A 123 25.33 18.10 2.32
CA LEU A 123 26.10 17.95 1.08
C LEU A 123 27.02 19.15 0.84
N GLY A 124 26.59 20.36 1.22
CA GLY A 124 27.44 21.56 1.16
C GLY A 124 28.67 21.45 2.08
N ILE A 125 28.49 20.87 3.28
CA ILE A 125 29.58 20.62 4.22
C ILE A 125 30.57 19.60 3.65
N VAL A 126 30.07 18.50 3.07
CA VAL A 126 30.91 17.47 2.44
C VAL A 126 31.75 18.07 1.30
N PHE A 127 31.14 18.91 0.45
CA PHE A 127 31.85 19.54 -0.65
C PHE A 127 32.92 20.53 -0.17
N GLY A 128 32.64 21.29 0.90
CA GLY A 128 33.62 22.21 1.50
C GLY A 128 34.84 21.50 2.08
N ILE A 129 34.63 20.37 2.77
CA ILE A 129 35.73 19.55 3.31
C ILE A 129 36.57 18.96 2.17
N LEU A 130 35.93 18.47 1.10
CA LEU A 130 36.64 17.93 -0.06
C LEU A 130 37.59 18.96 -0.70
N VAL A 131 37.13 20.19 -0.88
CA VAL A 131 37.95 21.28 -1.43
C VAL A 131 39.13 21.62 -0.51
N LEU A 132 38.91 21.68 0.81
CA LEU A 132 39.98 21.92 1.78
C LEU A 132 41.06 20.83 1.75
N ILE A 133 40.66 19.56 1.62
CA ILE A 133 41.60 18.44 1.49
C ILE A 133 42.43 18.60 0.21
N ILE A 134 41.79 18.89 -0.92
CA ILE A 134 42.49 19.09 -2.20
C ILE A 134 43.50 20.25 -2.09
N VAL A 135 43.10 21.38 -1.52
CA VAL A 135 43.99 22.53 -1.31
C VAL A 135 45.15 22.16 -0.38
N GLY A 136 44.89 21.45 0.72
CA GLY A 136 45.94 20.96 1.63
C GLY A 136 46.94 20.05 0.93
N VAL A 137 46.47 19.13 0.09
CA VAL A 137 47.32 18.25 -0.73
C VAL A 137 48.13 19.06 -1.73
N VAL A 138 47.54 20.04 -2.42
CA VAL A 138 48.26 20.89 -3.38
C VAL A 138 49.34 21.72 -2.69
N ILE A 139 49.05 22.32 -1.53
CA ILE A 139 50.03 23.07 -0.73
C ILE A 139 51.16 22.13 -0.28
N PHE A 140 50.82 20.95 0.23
CA PHE A 140 51.81 19.96 0.63
C PHE A 140 52.70 19.54 -0.55
N LEU A 141 52.12 19.27 -1.71
CA LEU A 141 52.85 18.94 -2.94
C LEU A 141 53.70 20.13 -3.41
N MET A 142 53.20 21.36 -3.36
CA MET A 142 53.99 22.54 -3.69
C MET A 142 55.16 22.71 -2.72
N VAL A 143 54.96 22.57 -1.41
CA VAL A 143 56.07 22.63 -0.45
C VAL A 143 57.06 21.51 -0.74
N HIS A 144 56.62 20.27 -0.91
CA HIS A 144 57.50 19.14 -1.13
C HIS A 144 58.25 19.16 -2.48
N TYR A 145 57.57 19.52 -3.58
CA TYR A 145 58.15 19.54 -4.93
C TYR A 145 58.78 20.89 -5.32
N ASN A 146 58.25 22.00 -4.81
CA ASN A 146 58.78 23.35 -5.05
C ASN A 146 59.68 23.82 -3.89
N PHE A 147 60.19 22.95 -3.02
CA PHE A 147 61.45 23.23 -2.32
C PHE A 147 62.57 23.21 -3.37
N PRO A 148 63.00 24.35 -3.95
CA PRO A 148 64.00 24.33 -4.99
C PRO A 148 65.35 24.28 -4.29
N ARG A 149 66.23 23.37 -4.72
CA ARG A 149 67.52 23.69 -5.34
C ARG A 149 68.26 25.00 -4.92
N GLN A 150 68.18 25.47 -3.67
CA GLN A 150 69.00 26.57 -3.16
C GLN A 150 70.46 26.15 -2.92
N ALA A 151 70.81 24.90 -3.24
CA ALA A 151 72.15 24.35 -3.07
C ALA A 151 73.21 24.84 -4.08
N TYR A 152 72.89 25.69 -5.06
CA TYR A 152 73.81 26.00 -6.17
C TYR A 152 74.35 27.44 -6.30
N PHE A 153 74.11 28.36 -5.36
CA PHE A 153 74.63 29.76 -5.49
C PHE A 153 75.54 30.24 -4.36
N ARG A 154 76.23 29.35 -3.64
CA ARG A 154 77.23 29.77 -2.63
C ARG A 154 78.42 28.81 -2.53
N LYS A 155 79.18 28.61 -3.62
CA LYS A 155 80.49 27.95 -3.53
C LYS A 155 81.66 28.63 -4.24
N ASP A 156 81.45 29.69 -5.03
CA ASP A 156 82.53 30.18 -5.90
C ASP A 156 83.18 31.52 -5.51
N TYR A 157 82.76 32.15 -4.41
CA TYR A 157 83.37 33.44 -3.97
C TYR A 157 84.32 33.31 -2.77
N LEU A 158 84.37 32.15 -2.09
CA LEU A 158 85.17 31.95 -0.88
C LEU A 158 86.51 31.21 -1.13
N SER A 159 86.72 30.65 -2.32
CA SER A 159 87.94 29.91 -2.67
C SER A 159 89.03 30.77 -3.34
N LEU A 160 88.74 32.03 -3.68
CA LEU A 160 89.72 32.90 -4.36
C LEU A 160 90.39 33.96 -3.44
N ALA A 161 89.93 34.12 -2.20
CA ALA A 161 90.36 35.22 -1.33
C ALA A 161 91.50 34.89 -0.35
N LEU A 162 92.03 33.66 -0.36
CA LEU A 162 93.12 33.25 0.54
C LEU A 162 94.21 32.53 -0.27
N ARG A 163 95.12 33.30 -0.88
CA ARG A 163 96.48 32.82 -1.12
C ARG A 163 97.39 33.39 -0.02
N PRO A 164 98.20 32.54 0.66
CA PRO A 164 99.12 32.99 1.69
C PRO A 164 100.29 33.77 1.08
N ILE A 165 100.76 34.76 1.85
CA ILE A 165 102.01 35.49 1.61
C ILE A 165 103.14 34.64 2.19
N GLU A 166 104.05 34.18 1.34
CA GLU A 166 105.45 33.87 1.68
C GLU A 166 106.35 34.72 0.78
#